data_AF-A0A951MID7-F1
#
_entry.id   AF-A0A951MID7-F1
#
_cell.length_a   1.000
_cell.length_b   1.000
_cell.length_c   1.000
_cell.angle_alpha   90.00
_cell.angle_beta   90.00
_cell.angle_gamma   90.00
#
_symmetry.space_group_name_H-M   'P 1'
#
loop_
_entity.id
_entity.type
_entity.pdbx_description
1 polymer ?
#
loop_
_entity_poly.entity_id
_entity_poly.type
_entity_poly.pdbx_seq_one_letter_code
_entity_poly.pdbx_strand_id
1 'polypeptide(L)'
;MSNFRYSQKEAHPNKTNTLMTGITLLLILLVSIQIWLLYSALNNALTDNFNIALGTFIGSSVLFIAAAWLLRYLPEPRKPKIKE
;
A
#
# COMPACT_ATOMS: atom_id res chain seq x y z
N MET A 1 33.68 0.86 13.07
CA MET A 1 33.06 -0.25 12.29
C MET A 1 31.58 0.00 11.93
N SER A 2 30.80 0.73 12.75
CA SER A 2 29.37 1.01 12.51
C SER A 2 29.08 1.75 11.20
N ASN A 3 29.95 2.71 10.82
CA ASN A 3 29.74 3.56 9.64
C ASN A 3 29.93 2.83 8.29
N PHE A 4 30.69 1.73 8.24
CA PHE A 4 30.95 1.03 6.97
C PHE A 4 29.69 0.34 6.42
N ARG A 5 28.94 -0.34 7.30
CA ARG A 5 27.68 -1.02 6.94
C ARG A 5 26.59 -0.02 6.52
N TYR A 6 26.56 1.14 7.16
CA TYR A 6 25.61 2.20 6.81
C TYR A 6 25.95 2.82 5.46
N SER A 7 27.24 3.13 5.24
CA SER A 7 27.74 3.70 3.98
C SER A 7 27.52 2.75 2.78
N GLN A 8 27.66 1.43 2.97
CA GLN A 8 27.32 0.46 1.91
C GLN A 8 25.82 0.39 1.58
N LYS A 9 24.94 0.55 2.59
CA LYS A 9 23.49 0.64 2.35
C LYS A 9 23.12 1.92 1.59
N GLU A 10 23.80 3.04 1.84
CA GLU A 10 23.63 4.26 1.05
C GLU A 10 24.15 4.12 -0.40
N ALA A 11 25.25 3.39 -0.59
CA ALA A 11 25.88 3.17 -1.90
C ALA A 11 25.04 2.30 -2.86
N HIS A 12 24.12 1.48 -2.35
CA HIS A 12 23.23 0.65 -3.17
C HIS A 12 21.72 1.00 -3.01
N PRO A 13 21.28 2.18 -3.50
CA PRO A 13 19.87 2.64 -3.42
C PRO A 13 18.85 1.71 -4.04
N ASN A 14 19.25 0.97 -5.08
CA ASN A 14 18.30 0.30 -5.98
C ASN A 14 17.41 -0.70 -5.23
N LYS A 15 17.93 -1.37 -4.20
CA LYS A 15 17.14 -2.32 -3.40
C LYS A 15 15.98 -1.65 -2.66
N THR A 16 16.24 -0.50 -2.04
CA THR A 16 15.20 0.27 -1.32
C THR A 16 14.20 0.88 -2.30
N ASN A 17 14.67 1.36 -3.46
CA ASN A 17 13.79 1.90 -4.50
C ASN A 17 12.85 0.82 -5.08
N THR A 18 13.36 -0.38 -5.39
CA THR A 18 12.53 -1.49 -5.90
C THR A 18 11.44 -1.89 -4.89
N LEU A 19 11.79 -1.97 -3.59
CA LEU A 19 10.81 -2.28 -2.55
C LEU A 19 9.74 -1.18 -2.43
N MET A 20 10.15 0.09 -2.43
CA MET A 20 9.23 1.22 -2.42
C MET A 20 8.27 1.19 -3.62
N THR A 21 8.80 1.01 -4.83
CA THR A 21 7.98 0.91 -6.05
C THR A 21 7.01 -0.27 -5.97
N GLY A 22 7.47 -1.44 -5.52
CA GLY A 22 6.62 -2.62 -5.36
C GLY A 22 5.46 -2.40 -4.38
N ILE A 23 5.74 -1.80 -3.22
CA ILE A 23 4.70 -1.46 -2.22
C ILE A 23 3.73 -0.43 -2.81
N THR A 24 4.21 0.61 -3.49
CA THR A 24 3.36 1.62 -4.12
C THR A 24 2.45 1.03 -5.18
N LEU A 25 2.96 0.17 -6.07
CA LEU A 25 2.15 -0.50 -7.09
C LEU A 25 1.09 -1.41 -6.46
N LEU A 26 1.45 -2.12 -5.39
CA LEU A 26 0.50 -2.96 -4.65
C LEU A 26 -0.60 -2.12 -3.98
N LEU A 27 -0.26 -0.98 -3.38
CA LEU A 27 -1.24 -0.06 -2.81
C LEU A 27 -2.17 0.52 -3.87
N ILE A 28 -1.66 0.89 -5.05
CA ILE A 28 -2.47 1.35 -6.18
C ILE A 28 -3.46 0.25 -6.59
N LEU A 29 -2.99 -0.99 -6.75
CA LEU A 29 -3.86 -2.13 -7.07
C LEU A 29 -4.96 -2.32 -6.02
N LEU A 30 -4.61 -2.28 -4.73
CA LEU A 30 -5.58 -2.42 -3.64
C LEU A 30 -6.63 -1.31 -3.70
N VAL A 31 -6.24 -0.05 -3.92
CA VAL A 31 -7.18 1.08 -4.08
C VAL A 31 -8.06 0.91 -5.31
N SER A 32 -7.52 0.43 -6.44
CA SER A 32 -8.34 0.15 -7.63
C SER A 32 -9.41 -0.91 -7.37
N ILE A 33 -9.05 -2.00 -6.66
CA ILE A 33 -10.00 -3.04 -6.25
C ILE A 33 -11.06 -2.47 -5.29
N GLN A 34 -10.66 -1.60 -4.35
CA GLN A 34 -11.57 -0.93 -3.42
C GLN A 34 -12.62 -0.08 -4.14
N ILE A 35 -12.21 0.69 -5.16
CA ILE A 35 -13.13 1.49 -5.99
C ILE A 35 -14.12 0.58 -6.71
N TRP A 36 -13.65 -0.55 -7.24
CA TRP A 36 -14.52 -1.53 -7.90
C TRP A 36 -15.51 -2.18 -6.92
N LEU A 37 -15.06 -2.54 -5.71
CA LEU A 37 -15.94 -3.08 -4.65
C LEU A 37 -16.98 -2.06 -4.20
N LEU A 38 -16.62 -0.78 -4.10
CA LEU A 38 -17.56 0.30 -3.80
C LEU A 38 -18.64 0.41 -4.87
N TYR A 39 -18.25 0.39 -6.15
CA TYR A 39 -19.21 0.37 -7.26
C TYR A 39 -20.14 -0.85 -7.18
N SER A 40 -19.58 -2.04 -6.90
CA SER A 40 -20.38 -3.26 -6.72
C SER A 40 -21.35 -3.16 -5.54
N ALA A 41 -20.89 -2.64 -4.40
CA ALA A 41 -21.74 -2.44 -3.22
C ALA A 41 -22.93 -1.52 -3.53
N LEU A 42 -22.66 -0.38 -4.19
CA LEU A 42 -23.68 0.60 -4.53
C LEU A 42 -24.73 0.01 -5.49
N ASN A 43 -24.28 -0.64 -6.55
CA ASN A 43 -25.21 -1.21 -7.53
C ASN A 43 -26.08 -2.31 -6.92
N ASN A 44 -25.52 -3.16 -6.07
CA ASN A 44 -26.26 -4.24 -5.44
C ASN A 44 -27.18 -3.72 -4.32
N ALA A 45 -26.82 -2.65 -3.63
CA ALA A 45 -27.70 -2.00 -2.65
C ALA A 45 -28.93 -1.38 -3.32
N LEU A 46 -28.79 -0.85 -4.54
CA LEU A 46 -29.88 -0.25 -5.31
C LEU A 46 -30.80 -1.28 -5.99
N THR A 47 -30.35 -2.53 -6.17
CA THR A 47 -31.13 -3.62 -6.77
C THR A 47 -31.65 -4.62 -5.74
N ASP A 48 -31.80 -4.20 -4.49
CA ASP A 48 -32.25 -5.01 -3.34
C ASP A 48 -31.40 -6.27 -3.06
N ASN A 49 -30.17 -6.33 -3.59
CA ASN A 49 -29.23 -7.42 -3.34
C ASN A 49 -28.28 -7.09 -2.18
N PHE A 50 -28.87 -6.83 -1.01
CA PHE A 50 -28.16 -6.34 0.17
C PHE A 50 -27.08 -7.31 0.67
N ASN A 51 -27.26 -8.62 0.49
CA ASN A 51 -26.27 -9.62 0.87
C ASN A 51 -24.94 -9.43 0.12
N ILE A 52 -25.01 -9.16 -1.19
CA ILE A 52 -23.81 -8.88 -1.98
C ILE A 52 -23.21 -7.54 -1.57
N ALA A 53 -24.02 -6.51 -1.35
CA ALA A 53 -23.54 -5.20 -0.92
C ALA A 53 -22.81 -5.26 0.43
N LEU A 54 -23.33 -6.04 1.38
CA LEU A 54 -22.69 -6.25 2.67
C LEU A 54 -21.40 -7.07 2.52
N GLY A 55 -21.41 -8.09 1.68
CA GLY A 55 -20.22 -8.90 1.38
C GLY A 55 -19.08 -8.08 0.78
N THR A 56 -19.38 -7.21 -0.18
CA THR A 56 -18.37 -6.33 -0.79
C THR A 56 -17.88 -5.26 0.17
N PHE A 57 -18.73 -4.73 1.05
CA PHE A 57 -18.32 -3.82 2.13
C PHE A 57 -17.37 -4.49 3.15
N ILE A 58 -17.67 -5.72 3.57
CA ILE A 58 -16.80 -6.48 4.47
C ILE A 58 -15.46 -6.79 3.79
N GLY A 59 -15.48 -7.26 2.54
CA GLY A 59 -14.26 -7.51 1.77
C GLY A 59 -13.41 -6.25 1.60
N SER A 60 -14.05 -5.12 1.31
CA SER A 60 -13.43 -3.79 1.26
C SER A 60 -12.79 -3.42 2.60
N SER A 61 -13.48 -3.64 3.72
CA SER A 61 -12.93 -3.35 5.06
C SER A 61 -11.67 -4.16 5.37
N VAL A 62 -11.64 -5.45 5.03
CA VAL A 62 -10.46 -6.31 5.21
C VAL A 62 -9.30 -5.85 4.35
N LEU A 63 -9.54 -5.54 3.07
CA LEU A 63 -8.51 -5.01 2.18
C LEU A 63 -7.97 -3.66 2.64
N PHE A 64 -8.81 -2.82 3.26
CA PHE A 64 -8.39 -1.54 3.80
C PHE A 64 -7.42 -1.73 4.96
N ILE A 65 -7.73 -2.63 5.89
CA ILE A 65 -6.84 -2.98 7.01
C ILE A 65 -5.52 -3.55 6.48
N ALA A 66 -5.57 -4.44 5.48
CA ALA A 66 -4.38 -4.98 4.86
C ALA A 66 -3.51 -3.90 4.19
N ALA A 67 -4.13 -2.95 3.46
CA ALA A 67 -3.44 -1.81 2.85
C ALA A 67 -2.82 -0.89 3.92
N ALA A 68 -3.55 -0.57 4.98
CA ALA A 68 -3.06 0.23 6.09
C ALA A 68 -1.89 -0.45 6.82
N TRP A 69 -1.95 -1.77 6.98
CA TRP A 69 -0.86 -2.56 7.55
C TRP A 69 0.37 -2.59 6.63
N LEU A 70 0.16 -2.67 5.31
CA LEU A 70 1.23 -2.66 4.31
C LEU A 70 2.07 -1.38 4.36
N LEU A 71 1.48 -0.24 4.73
CA LEU A 71 2.21 1.03 4.89
C LEU A 71 3.36 0.95 5.91
N ARG A 72 3.29 0.02 6.89
CA ARG A 72 4.38 -0.19 7.86
C ARG A 72 5.67 -0.70 7.23
N TYR A 73 5.59 -1.25 6.02
CA TYR A 73 6.74 -1.77 5.27
C TYR A 73 7.35 -0.73 4.32
N LEU A 74 6.77 0.48 4.23
CA LEU A 74 7.33 1.53 3.39
C LEU A 74 8.70 1.97 3.95
N PRO A 75 9.77 1.99 3.13
CA PRO A 75 11.10 2.33 3.61
C PRO A 75 11.18 3.81 3.99
N GLU A 76 11.99 4.12 5.00
CA GLU A 76 12.19 5.49 5.47
C GLU A 76 12.69 6.42 4.34
N PRO A 77 12.22 7.68 4.30
CA PRO A 77 12.75 8.67 3.37
C PRO A 77 14.26 8.82 3.58
N ARG A 78 15.01 8.93 2.48
CA ARG A 78 16.44 9.27 2.57
C ARG A 78 16.58 10.63 3.25
N LYS A 79 17.37 10.68 4.33
CA LYS A 79 17.77 11.96 4.92
C LYS A 79 18.52 12.76 3.86
N PRO A 80 18.20 14.06 3.69
CA PRO A 80 18.98 14.90 2.78
C PRO A 80 20.43 14.92 3.24
N LYS A 81 21.39 14.78 2.32
CA LYS A 81 22.80 15.04 2.62
C LYS A 81 22.93 16.50 3.00
N ILE A 82 23.16 16.77 4.29
CA ILE A 82 23.59 18.09 4.74
C ILE A 82 24.96 18.31 4.07
N LYS A 83 25.06 19.29 3.17
CA LYS A 83 26.34 19.72 2.61
C LYS A 83 27.02 20.52 3.71
N GLU A 84 28.06 19.96 4.32
CA GLU A 84 29.07 20.70 5.09
C GLU A 84 30.06 21.38 4.14
#